data_AF-A0A840ZNA2-F1
#
_entry.id   AF-A0A840ZNA2-F1
#
_cell.length_a   1.000
_cell.length_b   1.000
_cell.length_c   1.000
_cell.angle_alpha   90.00
_cell.angle_beta   90.00
_cell.angle_gamma   90.00
#
_symmetry.space_group_name_H-M   'P 1'
#
loop_
_entity.id
_entity.type
_entity.pdbx_description
1 polymer ?
#
loop_
_entity_poly.entity_id
_entity_poly.type
_entity_poly.pdbx_seq_one_letter_code
_entity_poly.pdbx_strand_id
1 'polypeptide(L)'
;MANNFDLSALDALREYLHPKPRGGQPATTVTLPTQTSPPSADGLMRSLRDLVPDRPRERQDASDAFAFSISRRSIMPSGGLRIVEDPHMTNTVEDWSQVRSPSRAARRRRQGHRQRIRWVERPKPDIYHVGDMLVMHPETARIFRMKVAASGDALAKRFEWGILNTICVARP
;
A
#
# COMPACT_ATOMS: atom_id res chain seq x y z
N MET A 1 -40.11 28.28 -0.94
CA MET A 1 -39.98 27.64 0.38
C MET A 1 -38.50 27.51 0.67
N ALA A 2 -37.96 28.36 1.55
CA ALA A 2 -36.53 28.37 1.88
C ALA A 2 -36.26 27.33 2.97
N ASN A 3 -35.32 26.42 2.72
CA ASN A 3 -34.90 25.41 3.67
C ASN A 3 -34.02 26.06 4.75
N ASN A 4 -34.58 26.25 5.94
CA ASN A 4 -33.82 26.57 7.14
C ASN A 4 -33.00 25.34 7.55
N PHE A 5 -31.78 25.24 7.02
CA PHE A 5 -30.79 24.30 7.54
C PHE A 5 -30.21 24.87 8.83
N ASP A 6 -30.43 24.15 9.93
CA ASP A 6 -29.98 24.50 11.26
C ASP A 6 -28.45 24.36 11.36
N LEU A 7 -27.73 25.48 11.21
CA LEU A 7 -26.27 25.56 11.18
C LEU A 7 -25.63 25.26 12.55
N SER A 8 -26.40 25.21 13.63
CA SER A 8 -25.91 24.94 14.98
C SER A 8 -25.32 23.54 15.15
N ALA A 9 -25.81 22.56 14.39
CA ALA A 9 -25.32 21.18 14.45
C ALA A 9 -23.93 20.99 13.82
N LEU A 10 -23.54 21.84 12.87
CA LEU A 10 -22.23 21.76 12.21
C LEU A 10 -21.09 22.29 13.08
N ASP A 11 -21.35 23.29 13.93
CA ASP A 11 -20.33 23.80 14.85
C ASP A 11 -20.00 22.80 15.97
N ALA A 12 -20.99 22.02 16.43
CA ALA A 12 -20.76 20.96 17.44
C ALA A 12 -19.88 19.81 16.90
N LEU A 13 -19.99 19.47 15.61
CA LEU A 13 -19.14 18.45 14.98
C LEU A 13 -17.69 18.93 14.79
N ARG A 14 -17.48 20.24 14.62
CA ARG A 14 -16.15 20.83 14.44
C ARG A 14 -15.31 20.78 15.72
N GLU A 15 -15.94 20.92 16.88
CA GLU A 15 -15.25 20.85 18.18
C GLU A 15 -14.84 19.40 18.55
N TYR A 16 -15.59 18.40 18.08
CA TYR A 16 -15.27 16.98 18.29
C TYR A 16 -14.05 16.50 17.48
N LEU A 17 -13.80 17.07 16.31
CA LEU A 17 -12.68 16.69 15.44
C LEU A 17 -11.34 17.33 15.86
N HIS A 18 -11.37 18.38 16.68
CA HIS A 18 -10.17 19.12 17.08
C HIS A 18 -10.16 19.40 18.60
N PRO A 19 -9.82 18.40 19.44
CA PRO A 19 -9.70 18.62 20.87
C PRO A 19 -8.59 19.65 21.16
N LYS A 20 -8.95 20.75 21.85
CA LYS A 20 -7.99 21.77 22.30
C LYS A 20 -6.84 21.10 23.08
N PRO A 21 -5.57 21.38 22.74
CA PRO A 21 -4.45 20.89 23.51
C PRO A 21 -4.49 21.50 24.91
N ARG A 22 -4.70 20.66 25.94
CA ARG A 22 -4.61 21.10 27.34
C ARG A 22 -3.18 21.55 27.61
N GLY A 23 -3.04 22.78 28.11
CA GLY A 23 -1.76 23.41 28.44
C GLY A 23 -0.91 22.50 29.31
N GLY A 24 0.23 22.06 28.75
CA GLY A 24 1.24 21.28 29.45
C GLY A 24 2.06 22.18 30.37
N GLN A 25 2.25 21.74 31.61
CA GLN A 25 3.15 22.37 32.57
C GLN A 25 4.60 22.39 32.06
N PRO A 26 5.42 23.38 32.46
CA PRO A 26 6.82 23.46 32.06
C PRO A 26 7.61 22.30 32.67
N ALA A 27 8.22 21.48 31.80
CA ALA A 27 9.08 20.38 32.20
C ALA A 27 10.43 20.92 32.70
N THR A 28 10.83 20.49 33.90
CA THR A 28 12.13 20.76 34.50
C THR A 28 13.23 20.08 33.70
N THR A 29 14.16 20.87 33.14
CA THR A 29 15.33 20.40 32.41
C THR A 29 16.36 19.85 33.38
N VAL A 30 16.63 18.54 33.31
CA VAL A 30 17.79 17.91 33.99
C VAL A 30 18.83 17.59 32.93
N THR A 31 19.94 18.34 32.98
CA THR A 31 21.11 18.18 32.11
C THR A 31 22.02 17.11 32.71
N LEU A 32 22.27 16.01 31.99
CA LEU A 32 23.28 15.01 32.37
C LEU A 32 24.52 15.13 31.47
N PRO A 33 25.73 14.96 32.02
CA PRO A 33 26.98 15.13 31.29
C PRO A 33 27.27 13.99 30.31
N THR A 34 27.70 14.42 29.13
CA THR A 34 28.36 13.69 28.04
C THR A 34 29.68 13.08 28.49
N GLN A 35 29.97 11.83 28.09
CA GLN A 35 31.20 11.40 27.40
C GLN A 35 31.37 9.87 27.47
N THR A 36 31.63 9.24 26.32
CA THR A 36 32.77 8.34 26.07
C THR A 36 32.72 7.94 24.60
N SER A 37 33.81 8.22 23.88
CA SER A 37 34.04 7.94 22.47
C SER A 37 34.19 6.44 22.18
N PRO A 38 33.85 5.98 20.95
CA PRO A 38 34.05 4.58 20.54
C PRO A 38 35.51 4.29 20.15
N PRO A 39 35.96 3.02 20.26
CA PRO A 39 37.25 2.58 19.72
C PRO A 39 37.26 2.58 18.18
N SER A 40 38.41 2.98 17.62
CA SER A 40 38.69 3.04 16.18
C SER A 40 38.58 1.66 15.51
N ALA A 41 37.96 1.64 14.32
CA ALA A 41 37.68 0.44 13.52
C ALA A 41 38.62 0.30 12.30
N ASP A 42 39.89 0.69 12.42
CA ASP A 42 40.87 0.64 11.32
C ASP A 42 41.55 -0.73 11.11
N GLY A 43 40.95 -1.83 11.58
CA GLY A 43 41.67 -3.12 11.72
C GLY A 43 41.28 -4.28 10.82
N LEU A 44 40.16 -4.27 10.07
CA LEU A 44 39.61 -5.51 9.49
C LEU A 44 39.12 -5.41 8.04
N MET A 45 39.81 -4.63 7.20
CA MET A 45 39.58 -4.64 5.73
C MET A 45 40.77 -5.24 4.98
N ARG A 46 41.13 -6.48 5.32
CA ARG A 46 41.92 -7.35 4.43
C ARG A 46 41.33 -8.76 4.43
N SER A 47 41.22 -9.31 3.22
CA SER A 47 40.96 -10.74 2.92
C SER A 47 39.50 -11.23 2.87
N LEU A 48 38.69 -10.67 1.97
CA LEU A 48 37.48 -11.35 1.46
C LEU A 48 37.39 -11.39 -0.08
N ARG A 49 38.47 -11.01 -0.78
CA ARG A 49 38.56 -11.11 -2.26
C ARG A 49 39.22 -12.39 -2.77
N ASP A 50 39.82 -13.20 -1.88
CA ASP A 50 40.61 -14.38 -2.28
C ASP A 50 39.90 -15.72 -2.08
N LEU A 51 38.58 -15.72 -1.84
CA LEU A 51 37.77 -16.94 -1.63
C LEU A 51 36.63 -17.11 -2.64
N VAL A 52 36.72 -16.50 -3.82
CA VAL A 52 35.82 -16.84 -4.93
C VAL A 52 36.52 -17.91 -5.78
N PRO A 53 36.18 -19.21 -5.62
CA PRO A 53 36.64 -20.22 -6.56
C PRO A 53 36.11 -19.87 -7.95
N ASP A 54 37.00 -19.96 -8.95
CA ASP A 54 36.68 -19.83 -10.35
C ASP A 54 35.46 -20.70 -10.70
N ARG A 55 34.33 -20.06 -11.01
CA ARG A 55 33.18 -20.78 -11.56
C ARG A 55 33.60 -21.32 -12.93
N PRO A 56 33.50 -22.64 -13.17
CA PRO A 56 33.68 -23.17 -14.51
C PRO A 56 32.66 -22.51 -15.44
N ARG A 57 33.14 -21.99 -16.57
CA ARG A 57 32.33 -21.48 -17.68
C ARG A 57 31.47 -22.63 -18.20
N GLU A 58 30.25 -22.71 -17.67
CA GLU A 58 29.24 -23.64 -18.12
C GLU A 58 28.82 -23.27 -19.54
N ARG A 59 28.88 -24.27 -20.42
CA ARG A 59 28.71 -24.18 -21.86
C ARG A 59 27.36 -23.56 -22.22
N GLN A 60 27.42 -22.60 -23.14
CA GLN A 60 26.28 -22.05 -23.86
C GLN A 60 25.76 -23.07 -24.88
N ASP A 61 25.03 -24.09 -24.44
CA ASP A 61 24.34 -25.03 -25.35
C ASP A 61 22.91 -25.29 -24.85
N ALA A 62 22.03 -24.28 -24.93
CA ALA A 62 20.57 -24.44 -24.79
C ALA A 62 19.81 -23.22 -25.34
N SER A 63 20.07 -22.84 -26.60
CA SER A 63 19.34 -21.75 -27.26
C SER A 63 17.95 -22.14 -27.79
N ASP A 64 17.50 -23.39 -27.69
CA ASP A 64 16.40 -23.88 -28.55
C ASP A 64 15.14 -24.42 -27.86
N ALA A 65 14.95 -24.25 -26.55
CA ALA A 65 13.76 -24.80 -25.85
C ALA A 65 12.90 -23.81 -25.05
N PHE A 66 13.23 -22.51 -25.04
CA PHE A 66 12.37 -21.47 -24.45
C PHE A 66 11.50 -20.75 -25.49
N ALA A 67 11.33 -21.33 -26.68
CA ALA A 67 10.27 -21.00 -27.62
C ALA A 67 8.92 -21.63 -27.21
N PHE A 68 8.66 -21.74 -25.91
CA PHE A 68 7.37 -22.17 -25.37
C PHE A 68 6.37 -21.01 -25.48
N SER A 69 5.88 -20.85 -26.70
CA SER A 69 4.59 -20.26 -27.03
C SER A 69 4.21 -18.98 -26.28
N ILE A 70 4.99 -17.92 -26.48
CA ILE A 70 4.37 -16.59 -26.61
C ILE A 70 3.68 -16.58 -27.98
N SER A 71 2.65 -17.41 -28.09
CA SER A 71 1.69 -17.36 -29.18
C SER A 71 1.18 -15.93 -29.20
N ARG A 72 1.60 -15.22 -30.25
CA ARG A 72 1.16 -13.89 -30.65
C ARG A 72 -0.37 -13.90 -30.84
N ARG A 73 -1.12 -13.95 -29.75
CA ARG A 73 -2.56 -13.69 -29.75
C ARG A 73 -2.74 -12.19 -29.87
N SER A 74 -3.03 -11.80 -31.10
CA SER A 74 -3.66 -10.54 -31.55
C SER A 74 -2.99 -9.22 -31.14
N ILE A 75 -2.23 -8.67 -32.10
CA ILE A 75 -1.91 -7.25 -32.22
C ILE A 75 -3.15 -6.54 -32.79
N MET A 76 -4.22 -6.46 -32.01
CA MET A 76 -5.26 -5.44 -32.12
C MET A 76 -5.84 -5.30 -30.71
N PRO A 77 -5.88 -4.09 -30.13
CA PRO A 77 -6.46 -3.90 -28.81
C PRO A 77 -7.97 -4.07 -28.92
N SER A 78 -8.49 -5.20 -28.42
CA SER A 78 -9.85 -5.22 -27.91
C SER A 78 -9.99 -3.99 -27.00
N GLY A 79 -10.87 -3.04 -27.32
CA GLY A 79 -11.03 -1.74 -26.64
C GLY A 79 -11.50 -1.82 -25.18
N GLY A 80 -11.18 -2.91 -24.49
CA GLY A 80 -11.35 -3.08 -23.06
C GLY A 80 -10.07 -2.73 -22.31
N LEU A 81 -10.24 -2.12 -21.14
CA LEU A 81 -9.19 -1.87 -20.18
C LEU A 81 -8.47 -3.18 -19.80
N ARG A 82 -7.15 -3.20 -19.90
CA ARG A 82 -6.32 -4.35 -19.50
C ARG A 82 -5.80 -4.15 -18.08
N ILE A 83 -5.91 -5.18 -17.23
CA ILE A 83 -5.32 -5.14 -15.89
C ILE A 83 -3.94 -5.80 -15.96
N VAL A 84 -2.91 -5.05 -15.60
CA VAL A 84 -1.51 -5.51 -15.49
C VAL A 84 -1.17 -5.57 -14.00
N GLU A 85 -0.75 -6.74 -13.54
CA GLU A 85 -0.38 -6.97 -12.14
C GLU A 85 1.13 -6.81 -11.95
N ASP A 86 1.54 -5.88 -11.10
CA ASP A 86 2.96 -5.63 -10.78
C ASP A 86 3.23 -5.93 -9.28
N PRO A 87 3.96 -7.02 -8.95
CA PRO A 87 4.32 -7.36 -7.57
C PRO A 87 5.21 -6.33 -6.88
N HIS A 88 5.91 -5.47 -7.63
CA HIS A 88 6.82 -4.47 -7.08
C HIS A 88 6.11 -3.17 -6.69
N MET A 89 4.81 -3.07 -6.93
CA MET A 89 4.00 -1.92 -6.55
C MET A 89 3.65 -1.95 -5.06
N THR A 90 4.68 -1.79 -4.22
CA THR A 90 4.59 -1.82 -2.75
C THR A 90 5.01 -0.49 -2.14
N ASN A 91 4.52 -0.22 -0.93
CA ASN A 91 4.95 0.89 -0.08
C ASN A 91 5.69 0.33 1.13
N THR A 92 6.84 0.90 1.46
CA THR A 92 7.54 0.59 2.70
C THR A 92 6.86 1.35 3.84
N VAL A 93 6.24 0.61 4.77
CA VAL A 93 5.50 1.18 5.91
C VAL A 93 6.12 0.70 7.20
N GLU A 94 6.16 1.57 8.21
CA GLU A 94 6.55 1.17 9.56
C GLU A 94 5.47 0.27 10.17
N ASP A 95 5.82 -0.97 10.52
CA ASP A 95 4.99 -1.88 11.29
C ASP A 95 5.23 -1.67 12.80
N TRP A 96 4.15 -1.27 13.47
CA TRP A 96 4.10 -1.01 14.91
C TRP A 96 3.47 -2.17 15.70
N SER A 97 3.15 -3.29 15.05
CA SER A 97 2.44 -4.44 15.66
C SER A 97 3.12 -5.00 16.92
N GLN A 98 4.46 -4.95 16.99
CA GLN A 98 5.24 -5.47 18.12
C GLN A 98 5.39 -4.47 19.28
N VAL A 99 4.88 -3.25 19.11
CA VAL A 99 4.95 -2.18 20.10
C VAL A 99 3.65 -2.11 20.89
N ARG A 100 3.72 -2.26 22.22
CA ARG A 100 2.54 -2.16 23.11
C ARG A 100 1.80 -0.82 23.04
N SER A 101 2.53 0.27 22.77
CA SER A 101 1.97 1.63 22.69
C SER A 101 2.72 2.46 21.64
N PRO A 102 2.14 2.69 20.44
CA PRO A 102 2.80 3.41 19.36
C PRO A 102 3.26 4.83 19.77
N SER A 103 2.42 5.57 20.50
CA SER A 103 2.74 6.92 20.97
C SER A 103 3.96 6.94 21.91
N ARG A 104 4.04 6.00 22.87
CA ARG A 104 5.18 5.91 23.79
C ARG A 104 6.46 5.54 23.06
N ALA A 105 6.38 4.62 22.10
CA ALA A 105 7.54 4.23 21.29
C ALA A 105 8.01 5.38 20.39
N ALA A 106 7.11 6.14 19.79
CA ALA A 106 7.46 7.33 19.02
C ALA A 106 8.22 8.36 19.88
N ARG A 107 7.74 8.63 21.11
CA ARG A 107 8.44 9.50 22.07
C ARG A 107 9.82 8.96 22.44
N ARG A 108 9.90 7.67 22.76
CA ARG A 108 11.18 7.02 23.10
C ARG A 108 12.17 6.98 21.93
N ARG A 109 11.68 6.84 20.70
CA ARG A 109 12.50 6.93 19.48
C ARG A 109 13.10 8.32 19.32
N ARG A 110 12.34 9.39 19.63
CA ARG A 110 12.87 10.78 19.66
C ARG A 110 13.96 10.97 20.71
N GLN A 111 13.91 10.20 21.81
CA GLN A 111 14.95 10.17 22.85
C GLN A 111 16.12 9.22 22.51
N GLY A 112 16.14 8.61 21.32
CA GLY A 112 17.21 7.69 20.90
C GLY A 112 17.09 6.25 21.42
N HIS A 113 16.03 5.91 22.16
CA HIS A 113 15.82 4.55 22.63
C HIS A 113 15.33 3.65 21.49
N ARG A 114 16.05 2.55 21.24
CA ARG A 114 15.67 1.53 20.25
C ARG A 114 14.27 0.98 20.54
N GLN A 115 13.42 0.95 19.52
CA GLN A 115 12.07 0.36 19.58
C GLN A 115 12.00 -0.84 18.65
N ARG A 116 11.10 -1.79 18.94
CA ARG A 116 10.82 -2.96 18.08
C ARG A 116 9.89 -2.58 16.91
N ILE A 117 10.23 -1.54 16.17
CA ILE A 117 9.50 -1.12 14.95
C ILE A 117 10.18 -1.81 13.77
N ARG A 118 9.41 -2.43 12.87
CA ARG A 118 9.93 -3.10 11.67
C ARG A 118 9.53 -2.33 10.43
N TRP A 119 10.39 -2.25 9.42
CA TRP A 119 9.99 -1.79 8.10
C TRP A 119 9.43 -2.98 7.33
N VAL A 120 8.21 -2.84 6.83
CA VAL A 120 7.51 -3.91 6.10
C VAL A 120 6.98 -3.33 4.80
N GLU A 121 7.14 -4.09 3.72
CA GLU A 121 6.54 -3.77 2.44
C GLU A 121 5.06 -4.17 2.45
N ARG A 122 4.19 -3.23 2.09
CA ARG A 122 2.75 -3.47 1.98
C ARG A 122 2.29 -3.17 0.55
N PRO A 123 1.29 -3.92 0.03
CA PRO A 123 0.76 -3.65 -1.29
C PRO A 123 0.21 -2.22 -1.36
N LYS A 124 0.55 -1.50 -2.43
CA LYS A 124 0.06 -0.14 -2.63
C LYS A 124 -1.41 -0.18 -3.06
N PRO A 125 -2.30 0.59 -2.41
CA PRO A 125 -3.72 0.62 -2.77
C PRO A 125 -4.00 1.45 -4.02
N ASP A 126 -3.02 2.27 -4.46
CA ASP A 126 -3.16 3.12 -5.62
C ASP A 126 -3.23 2.30 -6.92
N ILE A 127 -3.78 2.88 -7.97
CA ILE A 127 -3.86 2.29 -9.31
C ILE A 127 -3.25 3.30 -10.28
N TYR A 128 -2.29 2.85 -11.09
CA TYR A 128 -1.73 3.66 -12.17
C TYR A 128 -2.42 3.34 -13.49
N HIS A 129 -2.64 4.37 -14.29
CA HIS A 129 -3.23 4.25 -15.62
C HIS A 129 -2.18 4.61 -16.67
N VAL A 130 -1.93 3.70 -17.61
CA VAL A 130 -0.94 3.85 -18.70
C VAL A 130 -1.58 3.40 -20.01
N GLY A 131 -2.00 4.36 -20.85
CA GLY A 131 -2.75 4.05 -22.06
C GLY A 131 -4.08 3.35 -21.71
N ASP A 132 -4.32 2.16 -22.23
CA ASP A 132 -5.52 1.35 -21.91
C ASP A 132 -5.25 0.31 -20.81
N MET A 133 -4.17 0.48 -20.04
CA MET A 133 -3.73 -0.45 -19.01
C MET A 133 -3.88 0.14 -17.61
N LEU A 134 -4.45 -0.64 -16.70
CA LEU A 134 -4.45 -0.39 -15.27
C LEU A 134 -3.36 -1.24 -14.63
N VAL A 135 -2.31 -0.58 -14.12
CA VAL A 135 -1.22 -1.22 -13.39
C VAL A 135 -1.52 -1.15 -11.89
N MET A 136 -1.54 -2.29 -11.22
CA MET A 136 -1.81 -2.38 -9.79
C MET A 136 -1.11 -3.59 -9.17
N HIS A 137 -0.92 -3.58 -7.84
CA HIS A 137 -0.41 -4.75 -7.12
C HIS A 137 -1.41 -5.93 -7.20
N PRO A 138 -0.96 -7.21 -7.28
CA PRO A 138 -1.85 -8.37 -7.40
C PRO A 138 -2.91 -8.48 -6.29
N GLU A 139 -2.55 -8.22 -5.03
CA GLU A 139 -3.54 -8.17 -3.94
C GLU A 139 -4.62 -7.09 -4.16
N THR A 140 -4.23 -5.91 -4.64
CA THR A 140 -5.15 -4.82 -4.98
C THR A 140 -6.04 -5.22 -6.17
N ALA A 141 -5.47 -5.90 -7.18
CA ALA A 141 -6.22 -6.46 -8.31
C ALA A 141 -7.27 -7.48 -7.86
N ARG A 142 -6.93 -8.36 -6.90
CA ARG A 142 -7.87 -9.33 -6.33
C ARG A 142 -9.06 -8.64 -5.67
N ILE A 143 -8.79 -7.65 -4.82
CA ILE A 143 -9.84 -6.86 -4.15
C ILE A 143 -10.69 -6.09 -5.18
N PHE A 144 -10.04 -5.51 -6.19
CA PHE A 144 -10.71 -4.79 -7.26
C PHE A 144 -11.65 -5.69 -8.06
N ARG A 145 -11.19 -6.87 -8.49
CA ARG A 145 -12.01 -7.87 -9.19
C ARG A 145 -13.22 -8.31 -8.36
N MET A 146 -13.05 -8.54 -7.06
CA MET A 146 -14.16 -8.87 -6.16
C MET A 146 -15.20 -7.75 -6.10
N LYS A 147 -14.76 -6.48 -6.02
CA LYS A 147 -15.66 -5.32 -6.01
C LYS A 147 -16.39 -5.12 -7.33
N VAL A 148 -15.71 -5.33 -8.46
CA VAL A 148 -16.30 -5.25 -9.80
C VAL A 148 -17.35 -6.35 -9.97
N ALA A 149 -17.06 -7.59 -9.57
CA ALA A 149 -18.02 -8.68 -9.61
C ALA A 149 -19.27 -8.36 -8.78
N ALA A 150 -19.10 -7.94 -7.52
CA ALA A 150 -20.21 -7.56 -6.65
C ALA A 150 -21.04 -6.38 -7.20
N SER A 151 -20.40 -5.43 -7.87
CA SER A 151 -21.08 -4.28 -8.48
C SER A 151 -21.82 -4.65 -9.78
N GLY A 152 -21.24 -5.56 -10.57
CA GLY A 152 -21.89 -6.15 -11.75
C GLY A 152 -23.16 -6.89 -11.38
N ASP A 153 -23.11 -7.72 -10.32
CA ASP A 153 -24.28 -8.43 -9.80
C ASP A 153 -25.39 -7.48 -9.32
N ALA A 154 -25.03 -6.36 -8.70
CA ALA A 154 -25.99 -5.36 -8.26
C ALA A 154 -26.66 -4.62 -9.44
N LEU A 155 -25.90 -4.33 -10.51
CA LEU A 155 -26.44 -3.73 -11.73
C LEU A 155 -27.33 -4.71 -12.50
N ALA A 156 -26.93 -5.97 -12.62
CA ALA A 156 -27.72 -7.03 -13.24
C ALA A 156 -29.08 -7.16 -12.54
N LYS A 157 -29.08 -7.25 -11.20
CA LYS A 157 -30.33 -7.25 -10.40
C LYS A 157 -31.18 -6.01 -10.68
N ARG A 158 -30.60 -4.80 -10.66
CA ARG A 158 -31.35 -3.57 -10.96
C ARG A 158 -32.01 -3.61 -12.34
N PHE A 159 -31.33 -4.17 -13.33
CA PHE A 159 -31.87 -4.31 -14.68
C PHE A 159 -33.03 -5.32 -14.74
N GLU A 160 -32.89 -6.46 -14.07
CA GLU A 160 -33.96 -7.48 -13.95
C GLU A 160 -35.22 -6.90 -13.28
N TRP A 161 -35.06 -6.17 -12.18
CA TRP A 161 -36.18 -5.49 -11.51
C TRP A 161 -36.81 -4.41 -12.39
N GLY A 162 -36.00 -3.69 -13.18
CA GLY A 162 -36.49 -2.71 -14.15
C GLY A 162 -37.36 -3.34 -15.23
N ILE A 163 -36.90 -4.44 -15.85
CA ILE A 163 -37.64 -5.16 -16.90
C ILE A 163 -38.96 -5.71 -16.37
N LEU A 164 -38.95 -6.34 -15.18
CA LEU A 164 -40.17 -6.92 -14.60
C LEU A 164 -41.22 -5.85 -14.29
N ASN A 165 -40.80 -4.70 -13.76
CA ASN A 165 -41.73 -3.58 -13.52
C ASN A 165 -42.25 -2.96 -14.82
N THR A 166 -41.44 -2.88 -15.88
CA THR A 166 -41.92 -2.37 -17.18
C THR A 166 -42.95 -3.32 -17.82
N ILE A 167 -42.79 -4.64 -17.69
CA ILE A 167 -43.75 -5.62 -18.23
C ILE A 167 -45.08 -5.61 -17.44
N CYS A 168 -45.04 -5.41 -16.13
CA CYS A 168 -46.25 -5.39 -15.29
C CYS A 168 -47.12 -4.14 -15.48
N VAL A 169 -46.55 -3.01 -15.90
CA VAL A 169 -47.32 -1.76 -16.16
C VAL A 169 -47.98 -1.77 -17.55
N ALA A 170 -47.53 -2.65 -18.47
CA ALA A 170 -48.02 -2.72 -19.85
C ALA A 170 -49.16 -3.75 -20.07
N ARG A 171 -49.73 -4.33 -19.02
CA ARG A 171 -50.95 -5.17 -19.13
C ARG A 171 -52.19 -4.32 -18.80
N PRO A 172 -53.01 -3.94 -19.79
CA PRO A 172 -54.32 -3.31 -19.56
C PRO A 172 -55.34 -4.27 -18.96
#